data_AF-A0A7X9BXS5-F1
#
_entry.id   AF-A0A7X9BXS5-F1
#
_cell.length_a   1.000
_cell.length_b   1.000
_cell.length_c   1.000
_cell.angle_alpha   90.00
_cell.angle_beta   90.00
_cell.angle_gamma   90.00
#
_symmetry.space_group_name_H-M   'P 1'
#
loop_
_entity.id
_entity.type
_entity.pdbx_description
1 polymer ?
#
loop_
_entity_poly.entity_id
_entity_poly.type
_entity_poly.pdbx_seq_one_letter_code
_entity_poly.pdbx_strand_id
1 'polypeptide(L)'
;MADRLGVIMSNTLKAIESGKEEIFLIAESARAETQRLTNELEILKEELFKTIEEVDKYEQMDRRLRHQLMIVSCDYTDYSENEMLDIYTKARDVQTQLKILQSQELQLRSRRDDLERSLRQMESTIERAENLLNQVSLAISFLHGGLTELAQGHNSPEQ
;
A
#
# COMPACT_ATOMS: atom_id res chain seq x y z
N MET A 1 -9.90 44.06 -31.19
CA MET A 1 -10.17 43.60 -29.80
C MET A 1 -10.57 42.13 -29.77
N ALA A 2 -11.43 41.67 -30.69
CA ALA A 2 -11.82 40.26 -30.84
C ALA A 2 -10.64 39.28 -31.08
N ASP A 3 -9.65 39.67 -31.87
CA ASP A 3 -8.48 38.82 -32.19
C ASP A 3 -7.61 38.49 -30.96
N ARG A 4 -7.44 39.46 -30.03
CA ARG A 4 -6.74 39.23 -28.76
C ARG A 4 -7.49 38.26 -27.84
N LEU A 5 -8.82 38.29 -27.85
CA LEU A 5 -9.64 37.40 -27.03
C LEU A 5 -9.56 35.96 -27.52
N GLY A 6 -9.63 35.75 -28.83
CA GLY A 6 -9.44 34.42 -29.44
C GLY A 6 -8.06 33.82 -29.12
N VAL A 7 -7.00 34.64 -29.19
CA VAL A 7 -5.64 34.19 -28.81
C VAL A 7 -5.54 33.84 -27.32
N ILE A 8 -6.12 34.64 -26.42
CA ILE A 8 -6.14 34.33 -24.99
C ILE A 8 -6.89 33.01 -24.74
N MET A 9 -8.08 32.85 -25.32
CA MET A 9 -8.86 31.61 -25.18
C MET A 9 -8.12 30.38 -25.72
N SER A 10 -7.48 30.50 -26.88
CA SER A 10 -6.67 29.42 -27.47
C SER A 10 -5.51 29.02 -26.56
N ASN A 11 -4.79 30.00 -25.99
CA ASN A 11 -3.70 29.73 -25.06
C ASN A 11 -4.19 29.10 -23.75
N THR A 12 -5.32 29.55 -23.21
CA THR A 12 -5.94 28.95 -22.03
C THR A 12 -6.36 27.51 -22.31
N LEU A 13 -6.95 27.24 -23.48
CA LEU A 13 -7.36 25.91 -23.88
C LEU A 13 -6.17 24.94 -23.97
N LYS A 14 -5.07 25.36 -24.60
CA LYS A 14 -3.82 24.58 -24.64
C LYS A 14 -3.26 24.29 -23.24
N ALA A 15 -3.32 25.27 -22.34
CA ALA A 15 -2.86 25.06 -20.96
C ALA A 15 -3.73 24.02 -20.22
N ILE A 16 -5.05 24.03 -20.45
CA ILE A 16 -5.98 23.04 -19.88
C ILE A 16 -5.75 21.65 -20.49
N GLU A 17 -5.49 21.56 -21.80
CA GLU A 17 -5.16 20.29 -22.47
C GLU A 17 -3.87 19.69 -21.93
N SER A 18 -2.82 20.49 -21.71
CA SER A 18 -1.60 20.03 -21.04
C SER A 18 -1.89 19.56 -19.61
N GLY A 19 -2.74 20.27 -18.86
CA GLY A 19 -3.17 19.81 -17.54
C GLY A 19 -3.90 18.46 -17.58
N LYS A 20 -4.70 18.19 -18.61
CA LYS A 20 -5.34 16.88 -18.82
C LYS A 20 -4.32 15.77 -19.00
N GLU A 21 -3.28 16.00 -19.79
CA GLU A 21 -2.20 15.03 -20.00
C GLU A 21 -1.46 14.73 -18.69
N GLU A 22 -1.13 15.74 -17.90
CA GLU A 22 -0.51 15.55 -16.58
C GLU A 22 -1.38 14.72 -15.62
N ILE A 23 -2.68 14.99 -15.56
CA ILE A 23 -3.60 14.21 -14.72
C ILE A 23 -3.65 12.75 -15.19
N PHE A 24 -3.63 12.51 -16.51
CA PHE A 24 -3.56 11.16 -17.05
C PHE A 24 -2.27 10.44 -16.65
N LEU A 25 -1.12 11.10 -16.73
CA LEU A 25 0.15 10.54 -16.28
C LEU A 25 0.15 10.21 -14.78
N ILE A 26 -0.47 11.05 -13.94
CA ILE A 26 -0.65 10.77 -12.52
C ILE A 26 -1.48 9.51 -12.31
N ALA A 27 -2.60 9.35 -13.03
CA ALA A 27 -3.45 8.17 -12.91
C ALA A 27 -2.71 6.88 -13.32
N GLU A 28 -1.96 6.92 -14.42
CA GLU A 28 -1.19 5.75 -14.89
C GLU A 28 -0.04 5.41 -13.95
N SER A 29 0.68 6.42 -13.44
CA SER A 29 1.73 6.21 -12.43
C SER A 29 1.15 5.59 -11.16
N ALA A 30 -0.01 6.06 -10.71
CA ALA A 30 -0.70 5.51 -9.54
C ALA A 30 -1.15 4.06 -9.75
N ARG A 31 -1.65 3.72 -10.95
CA ARG A 31 -2.01 2.33 -11.32
C ARG A 31 -0.80 1.41 -11.30
N ALA A 32 0.32 1.85 -11.90
CA ALA A 32 1.56 1.08 -11.90
C ALA A 32 2.07 0.83 -10.48
N GLU A 33 2.03 1.85 -9.62
CA GLU A 33 2.45 1.73 -8.23
C GLU A 33 1.50 0.83 -7.42
N THR A 34 0.20 0.90 -7.68
CA THR A 34 -0.79 -0.02 -7.07
C THR A 34 -0.45 -1.46 -7.39
N GLN A 35 -0.13 -1.77 -8.66
CA GLN A 35 0.28 -3.13 -9.04
C GLN A 35 1.56 -3.56 -8.32
N ARG A 36 2.55 -2.66 -8.22
CA ARG A 36 3.80 -2.93 -7.50
C ARG A 36 3.55 -3.26 -6.03
N LEU A 37 2.76 -2.43 -5.35
CA LEU A 37 2.41 -2.60 -3.94
C LEU A 37 1.59 -3.87 -3.68
N THR A 38 0.68 -4.23 -4.59
CA THR A 38 -0.10 -5.47 -4.49
C THR A 38 0.81 -6.70 -4.53
N ASN A 39 1.74 -6.75 -5.49
CA ASN A 39 2.70 -7.86 -5.58
C ASN A 39 3.59 -7.93 -4.34
N GLU A 40 4.06 -6.79 -3.83
CA GLU A 40 4.86 -6.73 -2.61
C GLU A 40 4.07 -7.22 -1.39
N LEU A 41 2.79 -6.84 -1.30
CA LEU A 41 1.89 -7.26 -0.22
C LEU A 41 1.61 -8.77 -0.25
N GLU A 42 1.46 -9.38 -1.42
CA GLU A 42 1.28 -10.83 -1.56
C GLU A 42 2.49 -11.59 -1.03
N ILE A 43 3.69 -11.23 -1.46
CA ILE A 43 4.94 -11.83 -0.99
C ILE A 43 5.08 -11.69 0.53
N LEU A 44 4.79 -10.49 1.06
CA LEU A 44 4.86 -10.23 2.48
C LEU A 44 3.84 -11.05 3.28
N LYS A 45 2.64 -11.27 2.73
CA LYS A 45 1.60 -12.10 3.36
C LYS A 45 2.03 -13.55 3.45
N GLU A 46 2.70 -14.08 2.42
CA GLU A 46 3.27 -15.44 2.47
C GLU A 46 4.38 -15.56 3.51
N GLU A 47 5.28 -14.57 3.60
CA GLU A 47 6.34 -14.54 4.62
C GLU A 47 5.74 -14.48 6.02
N LEU A 48 4.79 -13.57 6.24
CA LEU A 48 4.09 -13.43 7.51
C LEU A 48 3.39 -14.73 7.93
N PHE A 49 2.73 -15.41 7.00
CA PHE A 49 2.07 -16.69 7.29
C PHE A 49 3.06 -17.74 7.79
N LYS A 50 4.21 -17.89 7.11
CA LYS A 50 5.28 -18.83 7.54
C LYS A 50 5.84 -18.45 8.92
N THR A 51 6.03 -17.17 9.19
CA THR A 51 6.51 -16.71 10.50
C THR A 51 5.51 -17.01 11.60
N ILE A 52 4.21 -16.82 11.36
CA ILE A 52 3.14 -17.17 12.32
C ILE A 52 3.17 -18.68 12.63
N GLU A 53 3.29 -19.54 11.61
CA GLU A 53 3.38 -21.00 11.81
C GLU A 53 4.59 -21.39 12.67
N GLU A 54 5.76 -20.75 12.45
CA GLU A 54 6.93 -20.99 13.29
C GLU A 54 6.76 -20.44 14.71
N VAL A 55 6.13 -19.28 14.90
CA VAL A 55 5.77 -18.78 16.24
C VAL A 55 4.90 -19.80 16.97
N ASP A 56 3.82 -20.27 16.36
CA ASP A 56 2.89 -21.24 16.95
C ASP A 56 3.59 -22.55 17.36
N LYS A 57 4.53 -23.01 16.53
CA LYS A 57 5.35 -24.19 16.79
C LYS A 57 6.28 -23.97 18.00
N TYR A 58 6.99 -22.84 18.04
CA TYR A 58 7.88 -22.53 19.17
C TYR A 58 7.10 -22.28 20.46
N GLU A 59 5.89 -21.71 20.40
CA GLU A 59 5.01 -21.60 21.57
C GLU A 59 4.61 -22.97 22.12
N GLN A 60 4.29 -23.94 21.25
CA GLN A 60 3.99 -25.30 21.68
C GLN A 60 5.21 -25.97 22.34
N MET A 61 6.40 -25.79 21.77
CA MET A 61 7.65 -26.29 22.35
C MET A 61 7.92 -25.64 23.72
N ASP A 62 7.78 -24.33 23.82
CA ASP A 62 7.98 -23.57 25.05
C ASP A 62 6.99 -24.00 26.15
N ARG A 63 5.72 -24.23 25.83
CA ARG A 63 4.72 -24.78 26.77
C ARG A 63 5.14 -26.16 27.30
N ARG A 64 5.63 -27.05 26.44
CA ARG A 64 6.10 -28.39 26.84
C ARG A 64 7.33 -28.32 27.75
N LEU A 65 8.30 -27.47 27.40
CA LEU A 65 9.52 -27.30 28.19
C LEU A 65 9.25 -26.67 29.55
N ARG A 66 8.31 -25.72 29.64
CA ARG A 66 7.84 -25.17 30.93
C ARG A 66 7.25 -26.26 31.84
N HIS A 67 6.48 -27.19 31.28
CA HIS A 67 5.96 -28.32 32.04
C HIS A 67 7.08 -29.27 32.50
N GLN A 68 8.06 -29.57 31.65
CA GLN A 68 9.21 -30.39 32.03
C GLN A 68 10.05 -29.74 33.13
N LEU A 69 10.32 -28.43 33.01
CA LEU A 69 11.01 -27.67 34.04
C LEU A 69 10.28 -27.70 35.38
N MET A 70 8.95 -27.62 35.36
CA MET A 70 8.14 -27.75 36.57
C MET A 70 8.36 -29.12 37.24
N ILE A 71 8.26 -30.23 36.49
CA ILE A 71 8.47 -31.58 37.03
C ILE A 71 9.87 -31.71 37.64
N VAL A 72 10.90 -31.33 36.88
CA VAL A 72 12.30 -31.46 37.28
C VAL A 72 12.66 -30.53 38.45
N SER A 73 11.92 -29.43 38.62
CA SER A 73 12.03 -28.56 39.81
C SER A 73 11.33 -29.10 41.05
N CYS A 74 10.40 -30.04 40.91
CA CYS A 74 9.69 -30.67 42.02
C CYS A 74 10.38 -31.96 42.49
N ASP A 75 10.87 -32.80 41.57
CA ASP A 75 11.41 -34.13 41.86
C ASP A 75 12.93 -34.20 41.63
N TYR A 76 13.70 -33.50 42.47
CA TYR A 76 15.18 -33.43 42.39
C TYR A 76 15.90 -34.78 42.53
N THR A 77 15.24 -35.84 43.01
CA THR A 77 15.85 -37.15 43.27
C THR A 77 15.89 -38.07 42.05
N ASP A 78 15.07 -37.81 41.03
CA ASP A 78 14.85 -38.73 39.92
C ASP A 78 15.57 -38.32 38.62
N TYR A 79 16.18 -37.13 38.58
CA TYR A 79 16.90 -36.59 37.42
C TYR A 79 18.38 -36.36 37.71
N SER A 80 19.25 -36.71 36.76
CA SER A 80 20.67 -36.39 36.84
C SER A 80 20.93 -34.90 36.58
N GLU A 81 22.05 -34.39 37.12
CA GLU A 81 22.49 -33.01 36.88
C GLU A 81 22.61 -32.67 35.39
N ASN A 82 23.09 -33.63 34.59
CA ASN A 82 23.19 -33.48 33.13
C ASN A 82 21.82 -33.35 32.45
N GLU A 83 20.81 -34.13 32.88
CA GLU A 83 19.46 -34.05 32.34
C GLU A 83 18.77 -32.74 32.72
N MET A 84 18.95 -32.30 33.97
CA MET A 84 18.45 -31.00 34.42
C MET A 84 19.07 -29.87 33.59
N LEU A 85 20.39 -29.87 33.40
CA LEU A 85 21.10 -28.87 32.60
C LEU A 85 20.64 -28.85 31.13
N ASP A 86 20.42 -30.01 30.53
CA ASP A 86 19.91 -30.14 29.15
C ASP A 86 18.51 -29.52 29.00
N ILE A 87 17.60 -29.79 29.93
CA ILE A 87 16.24 -29.23 29.90
C ILE A 87 16.27 -27.71 30.06
N TYR A 88 17.06 -27.17 30.98
CA TYR A 88 17.22 -25.72 31.14
C TYR A 88 17.79 -25.06 29.87
N THR A 89 18.80 -25.69 29.26
CA THR A 89 19.43 -25.16 28.05
C THR A 89 18.45 -25.13 26.89
N LYS A 90 17.74 -26.25 26.66
CA LYS A 90 16.68 -26.34 25.63
C LYS A 90 15.57 -25.32 25.84
N ALA A 91 15.10 -25.16 27.08
CA ALA A 91 14.07 -24.18 27.41
C ALA A 91 14.51 -22.75 27.10
N ARG A 92 15.74 -22.40 27.47
CA ARG A 92 16.32 -21.08 27.20
C ARG A 92 16.46 -20.82 25.70
N ASP A 93 16.91 -21.81 24.93
CA ASP A 93 17.10 -21.68 23.49
C ASP A 93 15.75 -21.49 22.78
N VAL A 94 14.75 -22.31 23.13
CA VAL A 94 13.38 -22.18 22.60
C VAL A 94 12.77 -20.83 22.96
N GLN A 95 12.93 -20.36 24.20
CA GLN A 95 12.42 -19.06 24.62
C GLN A 95 13.09 -17.90 23.87
N THR A 96 14.41 -18.00 23.64
CA THR A 96 15.16 -16.99 22.89
C THR A 96 14.67 -16.93 21.45
N GLN A 97 14.53 -18.09 20.80
CA GLN A 97 14.08 -18.18 19.42
C GLN A 97 12.62 -17.70 19.27
N LEU A 98 11.74 -18.05 20.21
CA LEU A 98 10.36 -17.59 20.22
C LEU A 98 10.28 -16.05 20.25
N LYS A 99 11.07 -15.39 21.10
CA LYS A 99 11.12 -13.92 21.16
C LYS A 99 11.58 -13.29 19.85
N ILE A 100 12.56 -13.89 19.19
CA ILE A 100 13.05 -13.43 17.88
C ILE A 100 11.93 -13.54 16.84
N LEU A 101 11.26 -14.70 16.76
CA LEU A 101 10.17 -14.94 15.81
C LEU A 101 8.99 -14.01 16.06
N GLN A 102 8.58 -13.80 17.32
CA GLN A 102 7.52 -12.85 17.68
C GLN A 102 7.87 -11.41 17.28
N SER A 103 9.13 -11.00 17.47
CA SER A 103 9.58 -9.68 17.01
C SER A 103 9.53 -9.56 15.48
N GLN A 104 9.93 -10.60 14.75
CA GLN A 104 9.86 -10.63 13.29
C GLN A 104 8.40 -10.57 12.81
N GLU A 105 7.51 -11.34 13.43
CA GLU A 105 6.07 -11.33 13.13
C GLU A 105 5.48 -9.93 13.30
N LEU A 106 5.79 -9.25 14.41
CA LEU A 106 5.33 -7.88 14.66
C LEU A 106 5.82 -6.90 13.59
N GLN A 107 7.08 -7.01 13.17
CA GLN A 107 7.63 -6.17 12.09
C GLN A 107 6.92 -6.42 10.75
N LEU A 108 6.70 -7.70 10.40
CA LEU A 108 6.00 -8.08 9.18
C LEU A 108 4.54 -7.59 9.18
N ARG A 109 3.85 -7.70 10.31
CA ARG A 109 2.49 -7.15 10.49
C ARG A 109 2.46 -5.63 10.30
N SER A 110 3.39 -4.90 10.90
CA SER A 110 3.49 -3.45 10.72
C SER A 110 3.68 -3.08 9.24
N ARG A 111 4.62 -3.75 8.57
CA ARG A 111 4.90 -3.49 7.14
C ARG A 111 3.69 -3.81 6.26
N ARG A 112 2.95 -4.88 6.56
CA ARG A 112 1.72 -5.23 5.85
C ARG A 112 0.70 -4.11 6.00
N ASP A 113 0.48 -3.62 7.21
CA ASP A 113 -0.49 -2.56 7.47
C ASP A 113 -0.11 -1.26 6.76
N ASP A 114 1.19 -0.94 6.68
CA ASP A 114 1.71 0.22 5.95
C ASP A 114 1.49 0.08 4.43
N LEU A 115 1.74 -1.10 3.86
CA LEU A 115 1.46 -1.38 2.45
C LEU A 115 -0.03 -1.29 2.13
N GLU A 116 -0.90 -1.85 2.98
CA GLU A 116 -2.35 -1.78 2.80
C GLU A 116 -2.89 -0.35 2.90
N ARG A 117 -2.32 0.50 3.79
CA ARG A 117 -2.64 1.93 3.81
C ARG A 117 -2.19 2.64 2.54
N SER A 118 -0.99 2.31 2.05
CA SER A 118 -0.44 2.90 0.82
C SER A 118 -1.27 2.52 -0.41
N LEU A 119 -1.72 1.27 -0.51
CA LEU A 119 -2.63 0.80 -1.56
C LEU A 119 -3.94 1.60 -1.58
N ARG A 120 -4.62 1.72 -0.42
CA ARG A 120 -5.85 2.52 -0.31
C ARG A 120 -5.63 3.98 -0.71
N GLN A 121 -4.49 4.56 -0.35
CA GLN A 121 -4.15 5.91 -0.74
C GLN A 121 -3.95 6.04 -2.26
N MET A 122 -3.38 5.02 -2.90
CA MET A 122 -3.15 5.01 -4.33
C MET A 122 -4.45 4.80 -5.12
N GLU A 123 -5.32 3.92 -4.66
CA GLU A 123 -6.69 3.77 -5.19
C GLU A 123 -7.47 5.09 -5.13
N SER A 124 -7.41 5.80 -4.01
CA SER A 124 -8.02 7.13 -3.89
C SER A 124 -7.40 8.14 -4.86
N THR A 125 -6.10 8.05 -5.11
CA THR A 125 -5.40 8.94 -6.06
C THR A 125 -5.85 8.69 -7.49
N ILE A 126 -6.04 7.41 -7.87
CA ILE A 126 -6.59 7.02 -9.17
C ILE A 126 -8.01 7.58 -9.35
N GLU A 127 -8.89 7.34 -8.38
CA GLU A 127 -10.28 7.83 -8.44
C GLU A 127 -10.35 9.35 -8.57
N ARG A 128 -9.51 10.07 -7.82
CA ARG A 128 -9.43 11.54 -7.90
C ARG A 128 -8.93 12.00 -9.28
N ALA A 129 -7.91 11.35 -9.83
CA ALA A 129 -7.38 11.69 -11.14
C ALA A 129 -8.42 11.42 -12.25
N GLU A 130 -9.14 10.30 -12.20
CA GLU A 130 -10.21 9.99 -13.14
C GLU A 130 -11.36 11.00 -13.09
N ASN A 131 -11.80 11.38 -11.89
CA ASN A 131 -12.81 12.42 -11.71
C ASN A 131 -12.35 13.77 -12.27
N LEU A 132 -11.09 14.15 -12.06
CA LEU A 132 -10.53 15.38 -12.62
C LEU A 132 -10.43 15.31 -14.15
N LEU A 133 -10.02 14.18 -14.73
CA LEU A 133 -9.99 13.98 -16.19
C LEU A 133 -11.37 14.19 -16.82
N ASN A 134 -12.42 13.69 -16.18
CA ASN A 134 -13.80 13.87 -16.63
C ASN A 134 -14.21 15.35 -16.59
N GLN A 135 -13.97 16.04 -15.47
CA GLN A 135 -14.29 17.46 -15.31
C GLN A 135 -13.54 18.34 -16.32
N VAL A 136 -12.23 18.09 -16.51
CA VAL A 136 -11.40 18.82 -17.46
C VAL A 136 -11.85 18.56 -18.90
N SER A 137 -12.20 17.31 -19.23
CA SER A 137 -12.69 16.97 -20.57
C SER A 137 -14.03 17.66 -20.90
N LEU A 138 -14.93 17.76 -19.93
CA LEU A 138 -16.17 18.53 -20.07
C LEU A 138 -15.87 20.03 -20.26
N ALA A 139 -14.96 20.61 -19.46
CA ALA A 139 -14.58 22.02 -19.59
C ALA A 139 -13.98 22.33 -20.97
N ILE A 140 -13.07 21.49 -21.48
CA ILE A 140 -12.50 21.62 -22.83
C ILE A 140 -13.62 21.57 -23.89
N SER A 141 -14.60 20.69 -23.73
CA SER A 141 -15.72 20.54 -24.67
C SER A 141 -16.61 21.78 -24.69
N PHE A 142 -16.94 22.34 -23.52
CA PHE A 142 -17.71 23.58 -23.42
C PHE A 142 -16.95 24.78 -24.00
N LEU A 143 -15.66 24.89 -23.73
CA LEU A 143 -14.83 25.98 -24.28
C LEU A 143 -14.73 25.89 -25.80
N HIS A 144 -14.57 24.69 -26.37
CA HIS A 144 -14.63 24.49 -27.83
C HIS A 144 -15.98 24.90 -28.42
N GLY A 145 -17.09 24.53 -27.77
CA GLY A 145 -18.44 24.93 -28.17
C GLY A 145 -18.60 26.46 -28.21
N GLY A 146 -18.24 27.15 -27.12
CA GLY A 146 -18.32 28.60 -27.04
C GLY A 146 -17.41 29.33 -28.04
N LEU A 147 -16.22 28.78 -28.32
CA LEU A 147 -15.30 29.34 -29.31
C LEU A 147 -15.85 29.19 -30.73
N THR A 148 -16.57 28.10 -31.00
CA THR A 148 -17.25 27.85 -32.28
C THR A 148 -18.44 28.80 -32.47
N GLU A 149 -19.25 29.04 -31.43
CA GLU A 149 -20.37 29.99 -31.47
C GLU A 149 -19.89 31.44 -31.69
N LEU A 150 -18.83 31.87 -31.00
CA LEU A 150 -18.22 33.19 -31.20
C LEU A 150 -17.69 33.36 -32.63
N ALA A 151 -17.11 32.31 -33.22
CA ALA A 151 -16.63 32.35 -34.60
C ALA A 151 -17.77 32.41 -35.63
N GLN A 152 -18.91 31.75 -35.36
CA GLN A 152 -20.08 31.72 -36.26
C GLN A 152 -20.95 32.98 -36.18
N GLY A 153 -21.10 33.57 -35.00
CA GLY A 153 -21.87 34.81 -34.79
C GLY A 153 -21.31 36.03 -35.57
N HIS A 154 -20.08 35.94 -36.07
CA HIS A 154 -19.45 36.99 -36.87
C HIS A 154 -19.60 36.83 -38.40
N ASN A 155 -20.24 35.76 -38.90
CA ASN A 155 -20.49 35.55 -40.34
C ASN A 155 -21.88 36.02 -40.83
N SER A 156 -22.63 36.78 -40.02
CA SER A 156 -23.84 37.45 -40.49
C SER A 156 -23.47 38.81 -41.10
N PRO A 157 -23.63 39.02 -42.42
CA PRO A 157 -23.43 40.34 -43.00
C PRO A 157 -24.53 41.27 -42.49
N GLU A 158 -24.11 42.38 -41.87
CA GLU A 158 -24.99 43.53 -41.61
C GLU A 158 -25.62 43.95 -42.94
N GLN A 159 -26.96 43.98 -42.98
CA GLN A 159 -27.76 44.58 -44.05
C GLN A 159 -27.74 46.10 -43.93
#